data_AF-A0A520ABT3-F1
#
_entry.id   AF-A0A520ABT3-F1
#
_cell.length_a   1.000
_cell.length_b   1.000
_cell.length_c   1.000
_cell.angle_alpha   90.00
_cell.angle_beta   90.00
_cell.angle_gamma   90.00
#
_symmetry.space_group_name_H-M   'P 1'
#
loop_
_entity.id
_entity.type
_entity.pdbx_description
1 polymer ?
#
loop_
_entity_poly.entity_id
_entity_poly.type
_entity_poly.pdbx_seq_one_letter_code
_entity_poly.pdbx_strand_id
1 'polypeptide(L)'
;MAIARLKMKTGGAGKAGPHASYIFREGHYARDTTLERLDATETGNMPSWAEGNPVSFWRAADAHERVNGTTYREMEIAIPRELSVDDRTALVREFVAQEIGDRHAYQWAIHTPLSSSDGGEQPHVHLMFSERQVDGIERGPDQYFK
;
A
#
# COMPACT_ATOMS: atom_id res chain seq x y z
N MET A 1 -24.80 -5.26 -8.37
CA MET A 1 -24.12 -3.95 -8.44
C MET A 1 -22.91 -4.00 -7.52
N ALA A 2 -21.74 -3.54 -7.98
CA ALA A 2 -20.60 -3.32 -7.11
C ALA A 2 -20.97 -2.27 -6.04
N ILE A 3 -20.66 -2.53 -4.77
CA ILE A 3 -20.83 -1.57 -3.68
C ILE A 3 -19.53 -0.79 -3.57
N ALA A 4 -19.58 0.52 -3.77
CA ALA A 4 -18.44 1.38 -3.47
C ALA A 4 -18.17 1.34 -1.97
N ARG A 5 -16.99 0.86 -1.58
CA ARG A 5 -16.55 0.76 -0.19
C ARG A 5 -15.14 1.29 -0.07
N LEU A 6 -14.94 2.19 0.89
CA LEU A 6 -13.63 2.62 1.35
C LEU A 6 -13.52 2.33 2.85
N LYS A 7 -12.41 1.72 3.27
CA LYS A 7 -12.08 1.49 4.68
C LYS A 7 -10.72 2.10 4.98
N MET A 8 -10.66 2.95 6.00
CA MET A 8 -9.41 3.45 6.56
C MET A 8 -8.92 2.56 7.70
N LYS A 9 -7.62 2.30 7.74
CA LYS A 9 -6.92 1.61 8.83
C LYS A 9 -5.63 2.34 9.21
N THR A 10 -5.11 2.03 10.40
CA THR A 10 -3.81 2.46 10.88
C THR A 10 -3.01 1.24 11.33
N GLY A 11 -1.70 1.29 11.15
CA GLY A 11 -0.75 0.32 11.70
C GLY A 11 0.10 0.93 12.79
N GLY A 12 0.31 0.16 13.87
CA GLY A 12 1.29 0.50 14.90
C GLY A 12 2.67 -0.09 14.60
N ALA A 13 3.63 0.19 15.48
CA ALA A 13 4.99 -0.34 15.39
C ALA A 13 5.03 -1.88 15.27
N GLY A 14 5.85 -2.37 14.34
CA GLY A 14 6.04 -3.78 14.03
C GLY A 14 5.01 -4.38 13.06
N LYS A 15 4.14 -3.55 12.47
CA LYS A 15 3.10 -4.00 11.54
C LYS A 15 3.34 -3.55 10.10
N ALA A 16 4.10 -2.47 9.88
CA ALA A 16 4.24 -1.88 8.55
C ALA A 16 5.03 -2.79 7.61
N GLY A 17 6.22 -3.23 7.99
CA GLY A 17 7.09 -4.08 7.16
C GLY A 17 6.44 -5.41 6.75
N PRO A 18 5.85 -6.18 7.69
CA PRO A 18 5.12 -7.39 7.35
C PRO A 18 3.92 -7.14 6.44
N HIS A 19 3.13 -6.09 6.70
CA HIS A 19 1.94 -5.77 5.90
C HIS A 19 2.32 -5.33 4.47
N ALA A 20 3.34 -4.48 4.35
CA ALA A 20 3.94 -4.08 3.07
C ALA A 20 4.40 -5.29 2.25
N SER A 21 5.12 -6.22 2.88
CA SER A 21 5.58 -7.46 2.23
C SER A 21 4.40 -8.32 1.78
N TYR A 22 3.34 -8.39 2.59
CA TYR A 22 2.12 -9.15 2.29
C TYR A 22 1.40 -8.59 1.06
N ILE A 23 1.14 -7.27 1.03
CA ILE A 23 0.38 -6.66 -0.06
C ILE A 23 1.12 -6.73 -1.41
N PHE A 24 2.45 -6.65 -1.40
CA PHE A 24 3.30 -6.75 -2.60
C PHE A 24 3.65 -8.19 -2.99
N ARG A 25 3.25 -9.19 -2.18
CA ARG A 25 3.66 -10.59 -2.34
C ARG A 25 5.19 -10.75 -2.37
N GLU A 26 5.89 -10.06 -1.47
CA GLU A 26 7.34 -10.16 -1.35
C GLU A 26 7.78 -11.24 -0.34
N GLY A 27 9.02 -11.71 -0.50
CA GLY A 27 9.63 -12.67 0.42
C GLY A 27 8.91 -14.02 0.40
N HIS A 28 8.43 -14.47 1.56
CA HIS A 28 7.74 -15.77 1.65
C HIS A 28 6.37 -15.76 0.96
N TYR A 29 5.71 -14.60 0.86
CA TYR A 29 4.43 -14.45 0.18
C TYR A 29 4.52 -14.62 -1.34
N ALA A 30 5.71 -14.39 -1.92
CA ALA A 30 5.95 -14.57 -3.37
C ALA A 30 5.77 -16.02 -3.83
N ARG A 31 5.90 -16.98 -2.90
CA ARG A 31 5.80 -18.42 -3.17
C ARG A 31 4.47 -19.01 -2.70
N ASP A 32 3.60 -18.20 -2.10
CA ASP A 32 2.33 -18.66 -1.58
C ASP A 32 1.27 -18.63 -2.69
N THR A 33 0.98 -19.82 -3.23
CA THR A 33 -0.01 -20.00 -4.30
C THR A 33 -1.45 -20.01 -3.79
N THR A 34 -1.68 -19.88 -2.48
CA THR A 34 -3.03 -19.85 -1.88
C THR A 34 -3.60 -18.45 -1.80
N LEU A 35 -2.75 -17.43 -1.95
CA LEU A 35 -3.15 -16.03 -1.91
C LEU A 35 -3.90 -15.62 -3.17
N GLU A 36 -4.77 -14.63 -3.02
CA GLU A 36 -5.50 -14.02 -4.11
C GLU A 36 -4.57 -13.38 -5.14
N ARG A 37 -5.07 -13.31 -6.38
CA ARG A 37 -4.36 -12.75 -7.53
C ARG A 37 -3.96 -11.30 -7.26
N LEU A 38 -2.70 -11.00 -7.56
CA LEU A 38 -2.13 -9.66 -7.53
C LEU A 38 -2.16 -9.11 -8.97
N ASP A 39 -2.99 -8.10 -9.21
CA ASP A 39 -3.18 -7.55 -10.56
C ASP A 39 -2.16 -6.45 -10.89
N ALA A 40 -1.81 -5.60 -9.92
CA ALA A 40 -0.84 -4.52 -10.09
C ALA A 40 -0.25 -4.06 -8.76
N THR A 41 0.94 -3.46 -8.80
CA THR A 41 1.61 -2.81 -7.67
C THR A 41 2.33 -1.53 -8.11
N GLU A 42 2.45 -0.56 -7.21
CA GLU A 42 3.30 0.61 -7.42
C GLU A 42 3.69 1.27 -6.11
N THR A 43 4.77 2.04 -6.15
CA THR A 43 5.25 2.88 -5.05
C THR A 43 5.55 4.29 -5.55
N GLY A 44 5.61 5.23 -4.62
CA GLY A 44 6.00 6.60 -4.95
C GLY A 44 6.41 7.40 -3.72
N ASN A 45 7.08 8.51 -3.97
CA ASN A 45 7.61 9.45 -2.97
C ASN A 45 8.48 8.76 -1.90
N MET A 46 9.15 7.66 -2.27
CA MET A 46 10.08 6.97 -1.39
C MET A 46 11.35 7.83 -1.25
N PRO A 47 11.97 7.90 -0.06
CA PRO A 47 13.30 8.49 0.06
C PRO A 47 14.34 7.65 -0.70
N SER A 48 15.47 8.25 -1.05
CA SER A 48 16.46 7.63 -1.94
C SER A 48 16.95 6.25 -1.49
N TRP A 49 17.05 6.05 -0.17
CA TRP A 49 17.46 4.78 0.44
C TRP A 49 16.41 3.65 0.35
N ALA A 50 15.17 3.98 0.00
CA ALA A 50 14.07 3.02 -0.12
C ALA A 50 13.48 2.88 -1.54
N GLU A 51 13.85 3.73 -2.50
CA GLU A 51 13.31 3.66 -3.88
C GLU A 51 13.41 2.26 -4.50
N GLY A 52 14.56 1.59 -4.35
CA GLY A 52 14.79 0.24 -4.86
C GLY A 52 14.31 -0.90 -3.95
N ASN A 53 13.86 -0.58 -2.74
CA ASN A 53 13.33 -1.56 -1.77
C ASN A 53 12.30 -0.89 -0.85
N PRO A 54 11.05 -0.72 -1.31
CA PRO A 54 10.02 -0.03 -0.55
C PRO A 54 9.69 -0.70 0.80
N VAL A 55 9.84 -2.02 0.92
CA VAL A 55 9.65 -2.72 2.21
C VAL A 55 10.66 -2.23 3.27
N SER A 56 11.84 -1.77 2.87
CA SER A 56 12.81 -1.18 3.79
C SER A 56 12.29 0.11 4.44
N PHE A 57 11.52 0.93 3.72
CA PHE A 57 10.87 2.13 4.24
C PHE A 57 9.93 1.79 5.40
N TRP A 58 9.08 0.79 5.19
CA TRP A 58 8.11 0.37 6.20
C TRP A 58 8.76 -0.29 7.42
N ARG A 59 9.86 -1.03 7.22
CA ARG A 59 10.67 -1.55 8.34
C ARG A 59 11.34 -0.42 9.13
N ALA A 60 11.80 0.63 8.45
CA ALA A 60 12.34 1.82 9.12
C ALA A 60 11.24 2.56 9.90
N ALA A 61 10.01 2.65 9.36
CA ALA A 61 8.86 3.18 10.10
C ALA A 61 8.60 2.37 11.37
N ASP A 62 8.59 1.04 11.28
CA ASP A 62 8.43 0.16 12.45
C ASP A 62 9.54 0.33 13.50
N ALA A 63 10.75 0.67 13.10
CA ALA A 63 11.91 0.82 13.98
C ALA A 63 12.05 2.22 14.60
N HIS A 64 11.64 3.26 13.89
CA HIS A 64 11.98 4.65 14.22
C HIS A 64 10.79 5.56 14.49
N GLU A 65 9.58 5.17 14.11
CA GLU A 65 8.39 5.87 14.57
C GLU A 65 8.20 5.67 16.08
N ARG A 66 7.55 6.62 16.76
CA ARG A 66 7.35 6.51 18.22
C ARG A 66 6.50 5.27 18.57
N VAL A 67 6.67 4.74 19.79
CA VAL A 67 5.99 3.50 20.24
C VAL A 67 4.46 3.51 20.08
N ASN A 68 3.82 4.68 20.26
CA ASN A 68 2.38 4.88 20.06
C ASN A 68 2.08 5.67 18.78
N GLY A 69 2.99 5.63 17.81
CA GLY A 69 2.89 6.30 16.52
C GLY A 69 2.18 5.44 15.50
N THR A 70 1.82 6.07 14.39
CA THR A 70 1.21 5.40 13.23
C THR A 70 2.31 5.17 12.20
N THR A 71 2.71 3.92 12.02
CA THR A 71 3.77 3.55 11.06
C THR A 71 3.28 3.59 9.62
N TYR A 72 1.98 3.38 9.42
CA TYR A 72 1.29 3.61 8.15
C TYR A 72 -0.19 3.85 8.38
N ARG A 73 -0.81 4.60 7.47
CA ARG A 73 -2.26 4.54 7.22
C ARG A 73 -2.50 3.68 5.98
N GLU A 74 -3.66 3.03 5.94
CA GLU A 74 -4.09 2.25 4.77
C GLU A 74 -5.51 2.62 4.36
N MET A 75 -5.69 2.92 3.07
CA MET A 75 -6.97 2.92 2.38
C MET A 75 -7.17 1.57 1.71
N GLU A 76 -8.22 0.84 2.08
CA GLU A 76 -8.70 -0.33 1.34
C GLU A 76 -9.96 0.05 0.57
N ILE A 77 -9.90 0.02 -0.76
CA ILE A 77 -10.96 0.56 -1.63
C ILE A 77 -11.40 -0.52 -2.61
N ALA A 78 -12.70 -0.82 -2.62
CA ALA A 78 -13.30 -1.71 -3.61
C ALA A 78 -13.32 -1.04 -4.98
N ILE A 79 -12.95 -1.79 -6.02
CA ILE A 79 -12.89 -1.34 -7.41
C ILE A 79 -14.01 -2.04 -8.20
N PRO A 80 -14.64 -1.38 -9.19
CA PRO A 80 -15.63 -2.04 -10.05
C PRO A 80 -15.00 -3.20 -10.82
N ARG A 81 -15.56 -4.41 -10.67
CA ARG A 81 -15.07 -5.63 -11.31
C ARG A 81 -15.27 -5.65 -12.83
N GLU A 82 -16.13 -4.78 -13.33
CA GLU A 82 -16.41 -4.57 -14.75
C GLU A 82 -15.23 -3.92 -15.49
N LEU A 83 -14.32 -3.25 -14.76
CA LEU A 83 -13.12 -2.64 -15.33
C LEU A 83 -12.07 -3.70 -15.67
N SER A 84 -11.33 -3.47 -16.76
CA SER A 84 -10.14 -4.25 -17.10
C SER A 84 -9.01 -3.98 -16.08
N VAL A 85 -8.01 -4.85 -16.00
CA VAL A 85 -6.86 -4.65 -15.10
C VAL A 85 -6.16 -3.31 -15.37
N ASP A 86 -6.03 -2.93 -16.64
CA ASP A 86 -5.42 -1.65 -17.04
C ASP A 86 -6.24 -0.46 -16.57
N ASP A 87 -7.56 -0.50 -16.73
CA ASP A 87 -8.46 0.57 -16.27
C ASP A 87 -8.50 0.65 -14.74
N ARG A 88 -8.48 -0.49 -14.02
CA ARG A 88 -8.36 -0.52 -12.56
C ARG A 88 -7.07 0.14 -12.09
N THR A 89 -5.97 -0.15 -12.78
CA THR A 89 -4.64 0.40 -12.49
C THR A 89 -4.60 1.91 -12.75
N ALA A 90 -5.15 2.36 -13.88
CA ALA A 90 -5.26 3.79 -14.20
C ALA A 90 -6.11 4.55 -13.18
N LEU A 91 -7.25 3.99 -12.78
CA LEU A 91 -8.13 4.56 -11.75
C LEU A 91 -7.40 4.71 -10.40
N VAL A 92 -6.66 3.68 -9.98
CA VAL A 92 -5.89 3.74 -8.72
C VAL A 92 -4.79 4.79 -8.80
N ARG A 93 -4.06 4.89 -9.92
CA ARG A 93 -3.05 5.92 -10.13
C ARG A 93 -3.62 7.33 -10.05
N GLU A 94 -4.75 7.57 -10.71
CA GLU A 94 -5.43 8.87 -10.66
C GLU A 94 -5.86 9.21 -9.23
N PHE A 95 -6.45 8.26 -8.51
CA PHE A 95 -6.82 8.44 -7.11
C PHE A 95 -5.61 8.74 -6.22
N VAL A 96 -4.50 8.02 -6.39
CA VAL A 96 -3.26 8.24 -5.64
C VAL A 96 -2.66 9.61 -5.97
N ALA A 97 -2.63 10.02 -7.23
CA ALA A 97 -2.15 11.33 -7.64
C ALA A 97 -3.01 12.46 -7.03
N GLN A 98 -4.33 12.29 -6.98
CA GLN A 98 -5.25 13.27 -6.40
C GLN A 98 -5.13 13.35 -4.86
N GLU A 99 -5.16 12.21 -4.17
CA GLU A 99 -5.30 12.17 -2.72
C GLU A 99 -3.95 12.18 -1.99
N ILE A 100 -2.95 11.48 -2.53
CA ILE A 100 -1.60 11.42 -1.97
C ILE A 100 -0.72 12.51 -2.58
N GLY A 101 -0.71 12.61 -3.91
CA GLY A 101 0.18 13.50 -4.66
C GLY A 101 1.64 13.25 -4.31
N ASP A 102 2.46 14.30 -4.26
CA ASP A 102 3.89 14.21 -3.93
C ASP A 102 4.18 14.28 -2.42
N ARG A 103 3.12 14.27 -1.58
CA ARG A 103 3.24 14.64 -0.16
C ARG A 103 3.69 13.52 0.74
N HIS A 104 3.39 12.27 0.40
CA HIS A 104 3.60 11.14 1.30
C HIS A 104 4.20 9.95 0.56
N ALA A 105 5.21 9.33 1.15
CA ALA A 105 5.70 8.02 0.73
C ALA A 105 4.56 7.01 0.76
N TYR A 106 4.33 6.30 -0.35
CA TYR A 106 3.24 5.35 -0.49
C TYR A 106 3.63 4.07 -1.20
N GLN A 107 2.83 3.04 -0.94
CA GLN A 107 2.89 1.74 -1.58
C GLN A 107 1.46 1.24 -1.79
N TRP A 108 1.11 0.80 -3.00
CA TRP A 108 -0.21 0.21 -3.24
C TRP A 108 -0.19 -1.05 -4.09
N ALA A 109 -1.17 -1.92 -3.85
CA ALA A 109 -1.37 -3.18 -4.56
C ALA A 109 -2.85 -3.42 -4.85
N ILE A 110 -3.17 -3.93 -6.04
CA ILE A 110 -4.53 -4.36 -6.40
C ILE A 110 -4.63 -5.88 -6.22
N HIS A 111 -5.49 -6.30 -5.30
CA HIS A 111 -5.81 -7.71 -5.05
C HIS A 111 -7.18 -8.06 -5.63
N THR A 112 -7.28 -9.23 -6.26
CA THR A 112 -8.51 -9.67 -6.94
C THR A 112 -8.92 -11.07 -6.47
N PRO A 113 -9.45 -11.20 -5.24
CA PRO A 113 -10.03 -12.46 -4.77
C PRO A 113 -11.34 -12.76 -5.51
N LEU A 114 -11.75 -14.02 -5.44
CA LEU A 114 -13.07 -14.46 -5.89
C LEU A 114 -14.06 -14.41 -4.72
N SER A 115 -15.23 -13.86 -4.99
CA SER A 115 -16.36 -13.84 -4.07
C SER A 115 -16.84 -15.24 -3.74
N SER A 116 -17.02 -15.55 -2.46
CA SER A 116 -17.57 -16.84 -2.03
C SER A 116 -19.08 -16.98 -2.31
N SER A 117 -19.78 -15.88 -2.57
CA SER A 117 -21.24 -15.88 -2.78
C SER A 117 -21.65 -16.06 -4.23
N ASP A 118 -20.98 -15.36 -5.15
CA ASP A 118 -21.29 -15.37 -6.59
C ASP A 118 -20.13 -15.80 -7.49
N GLY A 119 -18.97 -16.14 -6.92
CA GLY A 119 -17.77 -16.53 -7.67
C GLY A 119 -17.13 -15.40 -8.48
N GLY A 120 -17.70 -14.19 -8.46
CA GLY A 120 -17.19 -13.06 -9.22
C GLY A 120 -15.97 -12.41 -8.58
N GLU A 121 -15.16 -11.72 -9.39
CA GLU A 121 -14.01 -10.97 -8.89
C GLU A 121 -14.42 -9.87 -7.91
N GLN A 122 -13.59 -9.64 -6.89
CA GLN A 122 -13.75 -8.59 -5.87
C GLN A 122 -12.48 -7.73 -5.80
N PRO A 123 -12.12 -7.04 -6.90
CA PRO A 123 -10.88 -6.27 -6.94
C PRO A 123 -10.93 -5.14 -5.91
N HIS A 124 -9.85 -4.98 -5.17
CA HIS A 124 -9.67 -3.89 -4.23
C HIS A 124 -8.21 -3.47 -4.17
N VAL A 125 -7.97 -2.18 -3.92
CA VAL A 125 -6.64 -1.66 -3.69
C VAL A 125 -6.35 -1.60 -2.20
N HIS A 126 -5.17 -2.07 -1.81
CA HIS A 126 -4.51 -1.72 -0.56
C HIS A 126 -3.55 -0.57 -0.84
N LEU A 127 -3.83 0.64 -0.34
CA LEU A 127 -2.96 1.81 -0.44
C LEU A 127 -2.41 2.16 0.93
N MET A 128 -1.16 1.79 1.19
CA MET A 128 -0.40 2.20 2.38
C MET A 128 0.30 3.53 2.13
N PHE A 129 0.25 4.45 3.09
CA PHE A 129 1.01 5.70 3.04
C PHE A 129 1.51 6.10 4.44
N SER A 130 2.67 6.78 4.47
CA SER A 130 3.20 7.39 5.69
C SER A 130 2.55 8.75 5.93
N GLU A 131 2.22 9.10 7.17
CA GLU A 131 1.75 10.45 7.49
C GLU A 131 2.89 11.49 7.54
N ARG A 132 4.15 11.04 7.49
CA ARG A 132 5.30 11.92 7.34
C ARG A 132 5.25 12.57 5.96
N GLN A 133 5.40 13.89 5.92
CA GLN A 133 5.39 14.64 4.67
C GLN A 133 6.77 14.66 4.03
N VAL A 134 6.81 14.51 2.71
CA VAL A 134 8.00 14.74 1.90
C VAL A 134 8.13 16.24 1.70
N ASP A 135 9.15 16.83 2.33
CA ASP A 135 9.45 18.26 2.29
C ASP A 135 10.65 18.60 1.40
N GLY A 136 11.18 17.61 0.67
CA GLY A 136 12.35 17.75 -0.19
C GLY A 136 13.69 17.74 0.55
N ILE A 137 13.71 17.51 1.87
CA ILE A 137 14.94 17.38 2.65
C ILE A 137 15.27 15.89 2.83
N GLU A 138 16.38 15.47 2.26
CA GLU A 138 16.85 14.09 2.38
C GLU A 138 17.21 13.75 3.82
N ARG A 139 16.68 12.63 4.31
CA ARG A 139 16.93 12.11 5.67
C ARG A 139 17.20 10.62 5.60
N GLY A 140 18.22 10.18 6.33
CA GLY A 140 18.45 8.76 6.56
C GLY A 140 17.30 8.10 7.35
N PRO A 141 17.21 6.75 7.33
CA PRO A 141 16.11 6.01 7.95
C PRO A 141 15.94 6.31 9.45
N ASP A 142 17.05 6.56 10.14
CA ASP A 142 17.15 6.89 11.56
C ASP A 142 16.78 8.35 11.89
N GLN A 143 16.52 9.19 10.89
CA GLN A 143 16.05 10.57 11.06
C GLN A 143 14.68 10.82 10.42
N TYR A 144 14.29 10.08 9.38
CA TYR A 144 13.07 10.30 8.60
C TYR A 144 11.80 10.35 9.47
N PHE A 145 11.72 9.48 10.48
CA PHE A 145 10.53 9.32 11.35
C PHE A 145 10.63 10.08 12.68
N LYS A 146 11.64 10.96 12.85
CA LYS A 146 11.80 11.74 14.08
C LYS A 146 10.93 12.99 14.12
#